data_AF-A0A3P1X420-F1
#
_entry.id   AF-A0A3P1X420-F1
#
_cell.length_a   1.000
_cell.length_b   1.000
_cell.length_c   1.000
_cell.angle_alpha   90.00
_cell.angle_beta   90.00
_cell.angle_gamma   90.00
#
_symmetry.space_group_name_H-M   'P 1'
#
loop_
_entity.id
_entity.type
_entity.pdbx_description
1 polymer ?
#
loop_
_entity_poly.entity_id
_entity_poly.type
_entity_poly.pdbx_seq_one_letter_code
_entity_poly.pdbx_strand_id
1 'polypeptide(L)'
;MATNETTEAKVGRYAAYIDALIAISPKSQATIAKEAGYKNPNNLSLIKSGKIPLPIDKVRALAKALDADSVRLMLMVLEERHPELLA
;
A
#
# COMPACT_ATOMS: atom_id res chain seq x y z
N MET A 1 25.42 26.97 -6.91
CA MET A 1 24.92 25.99 -7.91
C MET A 1 23.92 25.09 -7.21
N ALA A 2 22.69 25.08 -7.75
CA ALA A 2 21.52 24.23 -7.48
C ALA A 2 21.21 23.82 -6.02
N THR A 3 20.16 24.45 -5.49
CA THR A 3 19.37 24.00 -4.34
C THR A 3 18.81 22.60 -4.58
N ASN A 4 18.96 21.74 -3.58
CA ASN A 4 18.47 20.37 -3.57
C ASN A 4 16.93 20.39 -3.53
N GLU A 5 16.28 20.30 -4.69
CA GLU A 5 14.85 20.06 -4.79
C GLU A 5 14.59 18.60 -4.40
N THR A 6 14.42 18.36 -3.09
CA THR A 6 13.77 17.15 -2.62
C THR A 6 12.36 17.15 -3.20
N THR A 7 12.19 16.49 -4.34
CA THR A 7 10.88 16.26 -4.94
C THR A 7 10.09 15.43 -3.94
N GLU A 8 9.14 16.03 -3.23
CA GLU A 8 8.15 15.28 -2.46
C GLU A 8 7.41 14.38 -3.45
N ALA A 9 7.82 13.11 -3.52
CA ALA A 9 7.17 12.13 -4.37
C ALA A 9 5.71 12.03 -3.91
N LYS A 10 4.79 12.47 -4.77
CA LYS A 10 3.35 12.39 -4.53
C LYS A 10 3.00 10.94 -4.20
N VAL A 11 2.64 10.69 -2.94
CA VAL A 11 2.29 9.34 -2.46
C VAL A 11 1.10 8.82 -3.27
N GLY A 12 1.24 7.59 -3.78
CA GLY A 12 0.19 6.91 -4.56
C GLY A 12 -1.15 6.85 -3.83
N ARG A 13 -2.27 6.86 -4.57
CA ARG A 13 -3.62 6.85 -3.98
C ARG A 13 -3.86 5.60 -3.15
N TYR A 14 -3.46 4.43 -3.64
CA TYR A 14 -3.61 3.18 -2.87
C TYR A 14 -2.68 3.16 -1.65
N ALA A 15 -1.48 3.74 -1.75
CA ALA A 15 -0.52 3.81 -0.64
C ALA A 15 -1.06 4.71 0.50
N ALA A 16 -1.60 5.88 0.16
CA ALA A 16 -2.26 6.77 1.12
C ALA A 16 -3.50 6.11 1.76
N TYR A 17 -4.28 5.36 0.98
CA TYR A 17 -5.42 4.60 1.49
C TYR A 17 -4.99 3.52 2.49
N ILE A 18 -3.92 2.78 2.21
CA ILE A 18 -3.34 1.78 3.12
C ILE A 18 -2.86 2.45 4.41
N ASP A 19 -2.18 3.60 4.32
CA ASP A 19 -1.70 4.32 5.50
C ASP A 19 -2.85 4.77 6.42
N ALA A 20 -3.93 5.28 5.82
CA ALA A 20 -5.15 5.65 6.56
C ALA A 20 -5.80 4.43 7.25
N LEU A 21 -5.89 3.29 6.56
CA LEU A 21 -6.42 2.05 7.16
C LEU A 21 -5.56 1.54 8.32
N ILE A 22 -4.23 1.64 8.18
CA ILE A 22 -3.31 1.28 9.27
C ILE A 22 -3.52 2.21 10.47
N ALA A 23 -3.69 3.51 10.25
CA ALA A 23 -3.84 4.50 11.32
C ALA A 23 -5.09 4.29 12.19
N ILE A 24 -6.17 3.75 11.61
CA ILE A 24 -7.42 3.46 12.33
C ILE A 24 -7.52 2.00 12.81
N SER A 25 -6.58 1.14 12.43
CA SER A 25 -6.60 -0.27 12.79
C SER A 25 -6.24 -0.46 14.27
N PRO A 26 -6.93 -1.35 15.00
CA PRO A 26 -6.51 -1.73 16.36
C PRO A 26 -5.26 -2.63 16.34
N LYS A 27 -4.83 -3.10 15.16
CA LYS A 27 -3.68 -4.01 15.01
C LYS A 27 -2.40 -3.22 14.79
N SER A 28 -1.30 -3.71 15.35
CA SER A 28 0.03 -3.18 15.02
C SER A 28 0.37 -3.44 13.55
N GLN A 29 1.22 -2.59 12.96
CA GLN A 29 1.73 -2.81 11.60
C GLN A 29 2.41 -4.17 11.42
N ALA A 30 3.15 -4.64 12.44
CA ALA A 30 3.79 -5.94 12.39
C ALA A 30 2.78 -7.10 12.36
N THR A 31 1.68 -6.98 13.11
CA THR A 31 0.57 -7.94 13.07
C THR A 31 -0.09 -7.97 11.70
N ILE A 32 -0.41 -6.79 11.14
CA ILE A 32 -1.02 -6.67 9.80
C ILE A 32 -0.09 -7.28 8.75
N ALA A 33 1.21 -6.98 8.80
CA ALA A 33 2.18 -7.52 7.85
C ALA A 33 2.26 -9.05 7.92
N LYS A 34 2.27 -9.62 9.12
CA LYS A 34 2.26 -11.07 9.33
C LYS A 34 0.98 -11.72 8.80
N GLU A 35 -0.19 -11.14 9.08
CA GLU A 35 -1.49 -11.62 8.58
C GLU A 35 -1.60 -11.55 7.05
N ALA A 36 -1.03 -10.49 6.45
CA ALA A 36 -0.92 -10.34 5.00
C ALA A 36 0.14 -11.27 4.37
N GLY A 37 0.85 -12.07 5.18
CA GLY A 37 1.84 -13.05 4.72
C GLY A 37 3.15 -12.42 4.26
N TYR A 38 3.56 -11.30 4.85
CA TYR A 38 4.90 -10.74 4.69
C TYR A 38 5.86 -11.35 5.70
N LYS A 39 7.02 -11.85 5.23
CA LYS A 39 8.08 -12.35 6.10
C LYS A 39 8.76 -11.22 6.88
N ASN A 40 8.92 -10.06 6.25
CA ASN A 40 9.51 -8.88 6.86
C ASN A 40 8.41 -7.83 7.14
N PRO A 41 8.14 -7.48 8.40
CA PRO A 41 7.18 -6.43 8.77
C PRO A 41 7.43 -5.08 8.11
N ASN A 42 8.69 -4.74 7.81
CA ASN A 42 9.07 -3.46 7.20
C ASN A 42 8.50 -3.26 5.80
N ASN A 43 8.08 -4.33 5.11
CA ASN A 43 7.45 -4.23 3.80
C ASN A 43 6.22 -3.32 3.85
N LEU A 44 5.41 -3.41 4.90
CA LEU A 44 4.20 -2.60 5.02
C LEU A 44 4.52 -1.10 5.14
N SER A 45 5.59 -0.74 5.85
CA SER A 45 6.06 0.65 5.96
C SER A 45 6.59 1.19 4.64
N LEU A 46 7.25 0.36 3.83
CA LEU A 46 7.71 0.75 2.50
C LEU A 46 6.55 0.89 1.50
N ILE A 47 5.54 0.01 1.58
CA ILE A 47 4.34 0.06 0.73
C ILE A 47 3.53 1.33 1.01
N LYS A 48 3.20 1.59 2.28
CA LYS A 48 2.36 2.74 2.66
C LYS A 48 3.02 4.10 2.37
N SER A 49 4.37 4.13 2.33
CA SER A 49 5.14 5.31 1.93
C SER A 49 5.38 5.41 0.42
N GLY A 50 4.88 4.46 -0.37
CA GLY A 50 5.03 4.44 -1.83
C GLY A 50 6.44 4.07 -2.32
N LYS A 51 7.36 3.66 -1.43
CA LYS A 51 8.74 3.30 -1.79
C LYS A 51 8.84 1.99 -2.56
N ILE A 52 7.92 1.06 -2.30
CA ILE A 52 7.77 -0.19 -3.08
C ILE A 52 6.29 -0.38 -3.43
N PRO A 53 5.99 -1.00 -4.58
CA PRO A 53 4.60 -1.28 -4.94
C PRO A 53 4.00 -2.36 -4.05
N LEU A 54 2.68 -2.30 -3.85
CA LEU A 54 1.91 -3.42 -3.31
C LEU A 54 1.84 -4.55 -4.36
N PRO A 55 2.34 -5.76 -4.08
CA PRO A 55 2.20 -6.88 -5.02
C PRO A 55 0.74 -7.29 -5.23
N ILE A 56 0.34 -7.54 -6.48
CA ILE A 56 -1.05 -7.91 -6.85
C ILE A 56 -1.54 -9.14 -6.08
N ASP A 57 -0.69 -10.16 -5.95
CA ASP A 57 -0.98 -11.40 -5.22
C ASP A 57 -1.18 -11.19 -3.70
N LYS A 58 -0.70 -10.06 -3.17
CA LYS A 58 -0.84 -9.67 -1.75
C LYS A 58 -2.02 -8.76 -1.48
N VAL A 59 -2.65 -8.17 -2.50
CA VAL A 59 -3.77 -7.23 -2.34
C VAL A 59 -4.89 -7.81 -1.48
N ARG A 60 -5.36 -9.02 -1.82
CA ARG A 60 -6.46 -9.67 -1.08
C ARG A 60 -6.10 -9.95 0.38
N ALA A 61 -4.88 -10.44 0.63
CA ALA A 61 -4.42 -10.77 1.96
C ALA A 61 -4.27 -9.52 2.83
N LEU A 62 -3.72 -8.44 2.27
CA LEU A 62 -3.58 -7.16 2.97
C LEU A 62 -4.93 -6.51 3.26
N ALA A 63 -5.84 -6.50 2.30
CA ALA A 63 -7.20 -5.99 2.50
C ALA A 63 -7.91 -6.73 3.64
N LYS A 64 -7.81 -8.06 3.69
CA LYS A 64 -8.36 -8.87 4.78
C LYS A 64 -7.73 -8.54 6.14
N ALA A 65 -6.40 -8.36 6.19
CA ALA A 65 -5.70 -8.01 7.42
C ALA A 65 -6.12 -6.63 7.97
N LEU A 66 -6.45 -5.70 7.07
CA LEU A 66 -6.90 -4.33 7.35
C LEU A 66 -8.43 -4.19 7.49
N ASP A 67 -9.20 -5.28 7.34
CA ASP A 67 -10.66 -5.25 7.31
C ASP A 67 -11.24 -4.28 6.26
N ALA A 68 -10.65 -4.30 5.06
CA ALA A 68 -11.00 -3.41 3.96
C ALA A 68 -11.53 -4.18 2.74
N ASP A 69 -12.26 -3.47 1.87
CA ASP A 69 -12.74 -4.02 0.61
C ASP A 69 -11.57 -4.33 -0.35
N SER A 70 -11.35 -5.63 -0.58
CA SER A 70 -10.30 -6.12 -1.47
C SER A 70 -10.50 -5.76 -2.94
N VAL A 71 -11.75 -5.62 -3.43
CA VAL A 71 -12.05 -5.23 -4.81
C VAL A 71 -11.67 -3.78 -5.00
N ARG A 72 -12.09 -2.91 -4.07
CA ARG A 72 -11.72 -1.49 -4.09
C ARG A 72 -10.20 -1.31 -4.07
N LEU A 73 -9.49 -2.02 -3.18
CA LEU A 73 -8.03 -1.94 -3.11
C LEU A 73 -7.37 -2.43 -4.41
N MET A 74 -7.86 -3.53 -4.99
CA MET A 74 -7.36 -4.04 -6.27
C MET A 74 -7.54 -3.03 -7.40
N LEU A 75 -8.72 -2.43 -7.52
CA LEU A 75 -8.98 -1.42 -8.54
C LEU A 75 -8.02 -0.24 -8.41
N MET A 76 -7.79 0.28 -7.20
CA MET A 76 -6.82 1.37 -7.00
C MET A 76 -5.39 0.97 -7.38
N VAL A 77 -4.99 -0.28 -7.13
CA VAL A 77 -3.66 -0.79 -7.55
C VAL A 77 -3.58 -0.87 -9.07
N LEU A 78 -4.60 -1.43 -9.74
CA LEU A 78 -4.63 -1.56 -11.20
C LEU A 78 -4.68 -0.19 -11.88
N GLU A 79 -5.52 0.75 -11.41
CA GLU A 79 -5.59 2.13 -11.93
C GLU A 79 -4.23 2.82 -11.90
N GLU A 80 -3.46 2.64 -10.83
CA GLU A 80 -2.20 3.35 -10.65
C GLU A 80 -1.00 2.63 -11.30
N ARG A 81 -1.01 1.30 -11.36
CA ARG A 81 0.14 0.49 -11.75
C ARG A 81 0.00 -0.21 -13.11
N HIS A 82 -1.23 -0.45 -13.52
CA HIS A 82 -1.60 -1.22 -14.71
C HIS A 82 -2.78 -0.57 -15.44
N PRO A 83 -2.72 0.72 -15.78
CA PRO A 83 -3.82 1.43 -16.44
C PRO A 83 -4.22 0.78 -17.78
N GLU A 84 -3.30 0.08 -18.44
CA GLU A 84 -3.54 -0.68 -19.67
C GLU A 84 -4.56 -1.81 -19.52
N LEU A 85 -4.78 -2.31 -18.30
CA LEU A 85 -5.76 -3.37 -18.01
C LEU A 85 -7.18 -2.83 -17.80
N LEU A 86 -7.35 -1.51 -17.72
CA LEU A 86 -8.62 -0.83 -17.50
C LEU A 86 -9.08 0.00 -18.72
N ALA A 87 -8.32 -0.07 -19.82
CA ALA A 87 -8.59 0.64 -21.07
C ALA A 87 -9.64 -0.07 -21.95
#